data_AF-A0A7G1ID62-F1
#
_entry.id   AF-A0A7G1ID62-F1
#
_cell.length_a   1.000
_cell.length_b   1.000
_cell.length_c   1.000
_cell.angle_alpha   90.00
_cell.angle_beta   90.00
_cell.angle_gamma   90.00
#
_symmetry.space_group_name_H-M   'P 1'
#
loop_
_entity.id
_entity.type
_entity.pdbx_description
1 polymer ?
#
loop_
_entity_poly.entity_id
_entity_poly.type
_entity_poly.pdbx_seq_one_letter_code
_entity_poly.pdbx_strand_id
1 'polypeptide(L)' 'MDSANAFLTHLAGRGFSAATVRAYAFDVANLARFLTERDVTLSEVQAPLVFDWIDWQGYAAPVGPSRAQLQPRR' A
#
# COMPACT_ATOMS: atom_id res chain seq x y z
N MET A 1 10.09 -8.37 12.79
CA MET A 1 10.29 -9.20 11.57
C MET A 1 9.60 -10.55 11.69
N ASP A 2 9.51 -11.13 12.89
CA ASP A 2 8.95 -12.48 13.10
C ASP A 2 7.50 -12.64 12.61
N SER A 3 6.62 -11.66 12.87
CA SER A 3 5.22 -11.73 12.40
C SER A 3 5.08 -11.67 10.88
N ALA A 4 5.95 -10.93 10.18
CA ALA A 4 5.94 -10.85 8.71
C ALA A 4 6.36 -12.18 8.09
N ASN A 5 7.42 -12.80 8.62
CA ASN A 5 7.88 -14.10 8.16
C ASN A 5 6.88 -15.22 8.47
N ALA A 6 6.21 -15.16 9.63
CA ALA A 6 5.14 -16.08 9.98
C ALA A 6 3.94 -15.96 9.02
N PHE A 7 3.54 -14.73 8.66
CA PHE A 7 2.50 -14.49 7.67
C PHE A 7 2.85 -15.08 6.29
N LEU A 8 4.06 -14.82 5.78
CA LEU A 8 4.49 -15.34 4.48
C LEU A 8 4.58 -16.88 4.48
N THR A 9 5.07 -17.46 5.58
CA THR A 9 5.09 -18.93 5.77
C THR A 9 3.67 -19.50 5.78
N HIS A 10 2.73 -18.80 6.41
CA HIS A 10 1.32 -19.20 6.41
C HIS A 10 0.71 -19.19 5.00
N LEU A 11 1.00 -18.17 4.19
CA LEU A 11 0.55 -18.12 2.79
C LEU A 11 1.11 -19.28 1.96
N ALA A 12 2.40 -19.58 2.11
CA ALA A 12 3.02 -20.71 1.43
C ALA A 12 2.38 -22.05 1.86
N GLY A 13 2.14 -22.24 3.16
CA GLY A 13 1.45 -23.44 3.68
C GLY A 13 0.01 -23.59 3.20
N ARG A 14 -0.66 -22.49 2.83
CA ARG A 14 -2.01 -22.47 2.23
C ARG A 14 -2.04 -22.77 0.73
N GLY A 15 -0.89 -22.98 0.09
CA GLY A 15 -0.80 -23.30 -1.33
C GLY A 15 -0.83 -22.09 -2.27
N PHE A 16 -0.57 -20.87 -1.77
CA PHE A 16 -0.37 -19.71 -2.63
C PHE A 16 0.87 -19.90 -3.50
N SER A 17 0.83 -19.40 -4.75
CA SER A 17 1.97 -19.50 -5.66
C SER A 17 3.18 -18.74 -5.12
N ALA A 18 4.39 -19.20 -5.47
CA ALA A 18 5.62 -18.50 -5.09
C ALA A 18 5.66 -17.05 -5.61
N ALA A 19 5.05 -16.78 -6.77
CA ALA A 19 4.92 -15.42 -7.31
C ALA A 19 4.03 -14.54 -6.41
N THR A 20 2.90 -15.09 -5.96
CA THR A 20 1.98 -14.39 -5.04
C THR A 20 2.65 -14.13 -3.69
N VAL A 21 3.34 -15.11 -3.11
CA VAL A 21 4.05 -14.92 -1.83
C VAL A 21 5.13 -13.84 -1.94
N ARG A 22 5.85 -13.77 -3.07
CA ARG A 22 6.82 -12.68 -3.32
C ARG A 22 6.16 -11.31 -3.43
N ALA A 23 4.99 -11.20 -4.07
CA ALA A 23 4.24 -9.95 -4.14
C ALA A 23 3.85 -9.49 -2.72
N TYR A 24 3.28 -10.37 -1.90
CA TYR A 24 2.96 -10.04 -0.50
C TYR A 24 4.19 -9.68 0.34
N ALA A 25 5.34 -10.31 0.10
CA ALA A 25 6.59 -9.95 0.79
C ALA A 25 7.01 -8.52 0.45
N PHE A 26 6.86 -8.12 -0.82
CA PHE A 26 7.09 -6.74 -1.24
C PHE A 26 6.11 -5.77 -0.58
N ASP A 27 4.80 -6.08 -0.59
CA ASP A 27 3.77 -5.24 0.00
C ASP A 27 3.99 -5.01 1.50
N VAL A 28 4.33 -6.08 2.25
CA VAL A 28 4.60 -6.00 3.69
C VAL A 28 5.86 -5.16 3.98
N ALA A 29 6.92 -5.31 3.19
CA ALA A 29 8.13 -4.50 3.35
C ALA A 29 7.86 -3.02 3.01
N ASN A 30 7.06 -2.77 1.97
CA ASN A 30 6.66 -1.44 1.54
C ASN A 30 5.81 -0.73 2.61
N LEU A 31 4.82 -1.43 3.17
CA LEU A 31 4.00 -0.93 4.28
C LEU A 31 4.86 -0.65 5.54
N ALA A 32 5.78 -1.57 5.89
CA ALA A 32 6.66 -1.36 7.03
C ALA A 32 7.53 -0.09 6.88
N ARG A 33 8.03 0.20 5.66
CA ARG A 33 8.74 1.44 5.36
C ARG A 33 7.85 2.67 5.59
N PHE A 34 6.64 2.65 5.04
CA PHE A 34 5.68 3.74 5.19
C PHE A 34 5.36 4.06 6.66
N LEU A 35 5.14 3.02 7.47
CA LEU A 35 4.85 3.15 8.90
C LEU A 35 6.06 3.67 9.68
N THR A 36 7.26 3.21 9.34
CA THR A 36 8.52 3.66 9.97
C THR A 36 8.77 5.15 9.71
N GLU A 37 8.51 5.62 8.49
CA GLU A 37 8.66 7.05 8.12
C GLU A 37 7.71 7.98 8.89
N ARG A 38 6.61 7.45 9.45
CA ARG A 38 5.57 8.21 10.16
C ARG A 38 5.56 7.97 11.68
N ASP A 39 6.48 7.16 12.18
CA ASP A 39 6.53 6.74 13.59
C ASP A 39 5.21 6.12 14.08
N VAL A 40 4.62 5.25 13.24
CA VAL A 40 3.35 4.54 13.55
C VAL A 40 3.59 3.04 13.66
N THR A 41 2.99 2.40 14.64
CA THR A 41 3.05 0.94 14.81
C THR A 41 1.96 0.22 14.01
N LEU A 42 2.17 -1.06 13.70
CA LEU A 42 1.18 -1.87 12.98
C LEU A 42 -0.18 -1.95 13.71
N SER A 43 -0.19 -1.94 15.05
CA SER A 43 -1.41 -1.96 15.87
C SER A 43 -2.25 -0.69 15.77
N GLU A 44 -1.67 0.41 15.29
CA GLU A 44 -2.34 1.70 15.13
C GLU A 44 -2.90 1.90 13.73
N VAL A 45 -2.69 0.93 12.82
CA VAL A 45 -3.19 1.00 11.45
C VAL A 45 -4.72 1.00 11.43
N GLN A 46 -5.26 2.06 10.86
CA GLN A 46 -6.69 2.24 10.59
C GLN A 46 -6.90 2.50 9.09
N ALA A 47 -8.15 2.41 8.63
CA ALA A 47 -8.48 2.59 7.21
C ALA A 47 -7.88 3.86 6.57
N PRO A 48 -7.92 5.06 7.20
CA PRO A 48 -7.30 6.26 6.62
C PRO A 48 -5.81 6.10 6.31
N LEU A 49 -5.07 5.46 7.23
CA LEU A 49 -3.63 5.26 7.08
C LEU A 49 -3.30 4.27 5.94
N VAL A 50 -4.19 3.33 5.65
CA VAL A 50 -4.07 2.43 4.49
C VAL A 50 -4.23 3.20 3.19
N PHE A 51 -5.16 4.17 3.12
CA PHE A 51 -5.30 5.03 1.95
C PHE A 51 -4.08 5.95 1.76
N ASP A 52 -3.58 6.54 2.84
CA ASP A 52 -2.34 7.34 2.80
C ASP A 52 -1.14 6.52 2.31
N TRP A 53 -1.07 5.24 2.68
CA TRP A 53 -0.04 4.31 2.21
C TRP A 53 -0.16 4.03 0.71
N ILE A 54 -1.37 3.83 0.20
CA ILE A 54 -1.62 3.64 -1.24
C ILE A 54 -1.20 4.89 -2.03
N ASP A 55 -1.55 6.08 -1.54
CA ASP A 55 -1.19 7.35 -2.18
C ASP A 55 0.33 7.59 -2.15
N TRP A 56 0.97 7.34 -1.01
CA TRP A 56 2.41 7.50 -0.83
C TRP A 56 3.26 6.57 -1.72
N GLN A 57 2.74 5.41 -2.10
CA GLN A 57 3.41 4.52 -3.06
C GLN A 57 3.55 5.13 -4.46
N GLY A 58 2.92 6.27 -4.73
CA GLY A 58 2.97 6.94 -6.03
C GLY A 58 1.95 6.38 -7.03
N TYR A 59 0.94 5.65 -6.55
CA TYR A 59 -0.20 5.22 -7.37
C TYR A 59 -1.21 6.33 -7.68
N ALA A 60 -0.90 7.58 -7.30
CA ALA A 60 -1.75 8.73 -7.57
C ALA A 60 -2.29 8.64 -9.00
N ALA A 61 -3.61 8.44 -9.13
CA ALA A 61 -4.29 8.51 -10.40
C ALA A 61 -3.89 9.85 -11.06
N PRO A 62 -3.65 9.89 -12.38
CA PRO A 62 -3.34 11.15 -13.02
C PRO A 62 -4.41 12.15 -12.63
N VAL A 63 -4.00 13.28 -12.06
CA VAL A 63 -4.88 14.43 -11.82
C VAL A 63 -5.45 14.79 -13.19
N GLY A 64 -6.63 14.27 -13.49
CA GLY A 64 -7.40 14.68 -14.66
C GLY A 64 -7.69 16.18 -14.53
N PRO A 65 -7.64 16.95 -15.62
CA PRO A 65 -7.78 18.40 -15.54
C PRO A 65 -9.08 18.76 -14.84
N SER A 66 -8.97 19.64 -13.84
CA SER A 66 -10.10 20.21 -13.12
C SER A 66 -11.14 20.73 -14.11
N ARG A 67 -12.42 20.35 -13.92
CA ARG A 67 -13.59 20.84 -14.68
C ARG A 67 -13.76 22.37 -14.67
N ALA A 68 -12.86 23.11 -14.01
CA ALA A 68 -12.79 24.57 -14.03
C ALA A 68 -12.30 25.19 -15.36
N GLN A 69 -11.77 24.40 -16.31
CA GLN A 69 -11.27 24.91 -17.60
C GLN A 69 -12.27 24.93 -18.76
N LEU A 70 -13.51 24.48 -18.55
CA LEU A 70 -14.57 24.67 -19.55
C LEU A 70 -15.26 26.03 -19.33
N GLN A 71 -14.54 27.12 -19.61
CA GLN A 71 -15.21 28.37 -19.98
C GLN A 71 -15.43 28.37 -21.50
N PRO A 72 -16.67 28.61 -21.98
CA PRO A 72 -16.93 28.70 -23.40
C PRO A 72 -16.23 29.95 -23.96
N ARG A 73 -15.40 29.75 -24.99
CA ARG A 73 -14.90 30.85 -25.82
C ARG A 73 -16.10 31.51 -26.50
N ARG A 74 -16.14 32.84 -26.41
CA ARG A 74 -17.07 33.73 -27.11
C ARG A 74 -17.07 33.50 -28.61
#